data_AF-C9SDJ2-F1
#
_entry.id   AF-C9SDJ2-F1
#
_cell.length_a   1.000
_cell.length_b   1.000
_cell.length_c   1.000
_cell.angle_alpha   90.00
_cell.angle_beta   90.00
_cell.angle_gamma   90.00
#
_symmetry.space_group_name_H-M   'P 1'
#
loop_
_entity.id
_entity.type
_entity.pdbx_description
1 polymer ?
#
loop_
_entity_poly.entity_id
_entity_poly.type
_entity_poly.pdbx_seq_one_letter_code
_entity_poly.pdbx_strand_id
1 'polypeptide(L)'
;MVSLCTRYLSLDQAGLVDELVASRELATVEAIGEAELRAAVQELDCSTTIINKQTEMLRQHHNALAKLADSNAKSTESRREMEATRTTHRVIKYTVEMTRTKLDRTYLEALESAPRSEHTDAPASEVKALQEELESLYAEILPVAQMSVEQQYLEPALKSLSEKNGQSVGRSMAAISYSYQAAAATLVDTAKMELAVPAVAVAPKKAHPVQPASPPRARVTTSTPGPRRRRSSGTFNVEPPIEALLRLLTINLATSSADPSDGPTLLETLRVLSRAREGRAAKAYDVTRNAQESFEHFGCDAPHRRPTRSAAAFETAFLLRLSFEERSESSLTLKSNAS
;
A
#
# COMPACT_ATOMS: atom_id res chain seq x y z
N MET A 1 9.17 -0.73 -57.17
CA MET A 1 10.41 -0.49 -57.93
C MET A 1 10.12 0.00 -59.36
N VAL A 2 9.44 -0.78 -60.22
CA VAL A 2 9.16 -0.38 -61.63
C VAL A 2 8.33 0.91 -61.75
N SER A 3 7.30 1.10 -60.91
CA SER A 3 6.41 2.28 -60.95
C SER A 3 7.08 3.62 -60.56
N LEU A 4 8.10 3.59 -59.69
CA LEU A 4 8.87 4.79 -59.34
C LEU A 4 9.79 5.20 -60.49
N CYS A 5 10.38 4.22 -61.18
CA CYS A 5 11.29 4.44 -62.30
C CYS A 5 10.57 5.05 -63.51
N THR A 6 9.35 4.57 -63.84
CA THR A 6 8.52 5.15 -64.90
C THR A 6 8.06 6.58 -64.59
N ARG A 7 7.80 6.88 -63.31
CA ARG A 7 7.38 8.22 -62.90
C ARG A 7 8.53 9.22 -62.91
N TYR A 8 9.74 8.77 -62.55
CA TYR A 8 10.95 9.58 -62.63
C TYR A 8 11.27 9.94 -64.09
N LEU A 9 11.21 8.96 -65.00
CA LEU A 9 11.39 9.18 -66.44
C LEU A 9 10.35 10.15 -67.04
N SER A 10 9.09 10.10 -66.58
CA SER A 10 8.06 11.05 -67.04
C SER A 10 8.27 12.49 -66.53
N LEU A 11 8.89 12.64 -65.34
CA LEU A 11 9.23 13.94 -64.78
C LEU A 11 10.47 14.54 -65.47
N ASP A 12 11.42 13.69 -65.82
CA ASP A 12 12.63 14.04 -66.56
C ASP A 12 12.30 14.50 -68.00
N GLN A 13 11.44 13.75 -68.70
CA GLN A 13 10.94 14.16 -70.03
C GLN A 13 10.10 15.44 -70.02
N ALA A 14 9.48 15.78 -68.88
CA ALA A 14 8.68 17.00 -68.74
C ALA A 14 9.53 18.24 -68.39
N GLY A 15 10.85 18.10 -68.18
CA GLY A 15 11.74 19.20 -67.78
C GLY A 15 11.46 19.79 -66.39
N LEU A 16 10.50 19.22 -65.67
CA LEU A 16 10.08 19.65 -64.33
C LEU A 16 11.15 19.36 -63.28
N VAL A 17 12.07 18.42 -63.54
CA VAL A 17 13.21 18.13 -62.67
C VAL A 17 14.19 19.30 -62.68
N ASP A 18 14.48 19.88 -63.85
CA ASP A 18 15.36 21.04 -63.97
C ASP A 18 14.72 22.31 -63.39
N GLU A 19 13.40 22.45 -63.52
CA GLU A 19 12.62 23.54 -62.90
C GLU A 19 12.56 23.41 -61.37
N LEU A 20 12.49 22.18 -60.84
CA LEU A 20 12.61 21.91 -59.39
C LEU A 20 14.02 22.26 -58.87
N VAL A 21 15.06 21.89 -59.61
CA VAL A 21 16.45 22.23 -59.25
C VAL A 21 16.69 23.74 -59.32
N ALA A 22 16.06 24.43 -60.27
CA ALA A 22 16.13 25.88 -60.40
C ALA A 22 15.27 26.62 -59.37
N SER A 23 14.21 25.99 -58.83
CA SER A 23 13.41 26.57 -57.75
C SER A 23 14.22 26.54 -56.46
N ARG A 24 14.66 27.73 -56.07
CA ARG A 24 15.44 28.08 -54.88
C ARG A 24 14.80 27.64 -53.55
N GLU A 25 13.60 27.04 -53.57
CA GLU A 25 12.95 26.41 -52.42
C GLU A 25 13.67 25.14 -51.92
N LEU A 26 14.53 24.50 -52.73
CA LEU A 26 15.44 23.46 -52.22
C LEU A 26 16.59 24.01 -51.36
N ALA A 27 16.95 25.28 -51.51
CA ALA A 27 17.97 25.91 -50.65
C ALA A 27 17.45 26.21 -49.24
N THR A 28 16.13 26.26 -49.06
CA THR A 28 15.46 26.38 -47.75
C THR A 28 15.21 25.05 -47.06
N VAL A 29 15.29 23.93 -47.79
CA VAL A 29 15.36 22.59 -47.18
C VAL A 29 16.82 22.37 -46.80
N GLU A 30 17.19 22.85 -45.62
CA GLU A 30 18.47 22.53 -45.00
C GLU A 30 18.62 21.01 -45.02
N ALA A 31 19.51 20.50 -45.86
CA ALA A 31 19.74 19.08 -46.00
C ALA A 31 20.21 18.60 -44.63
N ILE A 32 19.35 17.83 -43.94
CA ILE A 32 19.65 17.24 -42.63
C ILE A 32 21.05 16.65 -42.71
N GLY A 33 21.97 17.24 -41.95
CA GLY A 33 23.37 16.92 -42.08
C GLY A 33 23.58 15.44 -41.75
N GLU A 34 24.49 14.77 -42.45
CA GLU A 34 24.85 13.38 -42.11
C GLU A 34 25.29 13.26 -40.62
N ALA A 35 25.84 14.34 -40.07
CA ALA A 35 26.17 14.48 -38.65
C ALA A 35 24.93 14.53 -37.74
N GLU A 36 23.86 15.23 -38.13
CA GLU A 36 22.59 15.30 -37.38
C GLU A 36 21.86 13.95 -37.44
N LEU A 37 21.89 13.28 -38.60
CA LEU A 37 21.35 11.94 -38.75
C LEU A 37 22.09 10.94 -37.86
N ARG A 38 23.43 11.00 -37.81
CA ARG A 38 24.24 10.18 -36.90
C ARG A 38 23.98 10.49 -35.43
N ALA A 39 23.77 11.76 -35.07
CA ALA A 39 23.43 12.15 -33.70
C ALA A 39 22.06 11.59 -33.28
N ALA A 40 21.05 11.67 -34.15
CA ALA A 40 19.72 11.12 -33.89
C ALA A 40 19.74 9.60 -33.71
N VAL A 41 20.53 8.87 -34.51
CA VAL A 41 20.69 7.41 -34.35
C VAL A 41 21.35 7.08 -33.01
N GLN A 42 22.38 7.82 -32.61
CA GLN A 42 23.03 7.62 -31.31
C GLN A 42 22.11 7.92 -30.12
N GLU A 43 21.28 8.96 -30.22
CA GLU A 43 20.28 9.29 -29.20
C GLU A 43 19.21 8.19 -29.10
N LEU A 44 18.76 7.65 -30.24
CA LEU A 44 17.82 6.54 -30.29
C LEU A 44 18.43 5.26 -29.70
N ASP A 45 19.69 4.94 -30.00
CA ASP A 45 20.40 3.81 -29.39
C ASP A 45 20.55 4.00 -27.88
N CYS A 46 20.91 5.21 -27.43
CA CYS A 46 20.98 5.56 -26.02
C CYS A 46 19.62 5.35 -25.33
N SER A 47 18.54 5.89 -25.91
CA SER A 47 17.17 5.72 -25.42
C SER A 47 16.76 4.25 -25.36
N THR A 48 17.08 3.47 -26.40
CA THR A 48 16.83 2.03 -26.46
C THR A 48 17.54 1.30 -25.32
N THR A 49 18.80 1.63 -25.03
CA THR A 49 19.51 1.02 -23.90
C THR A 49 18.92 1.41 -22.54
N ILE A 50 18.42 2.63 -22.38
CA ILE A 50 17.77 3.09 -21.14
C ILE A 50 16.45 2.35 -20.93
N ILE A 51 15.61 2.24 -21.97
CA ILE A 51 14.34 1.51 -21.92
C ILE A 51 14.59 0.03 -21.59
N ASN A 52 15.61 -0.59 -22.18
CA ASN A 52 15.98 -1.98 -21.88
C ASN A 52 16.41 -2.15 -20.42
N LYS A 53 17.18 -1.21 -19.87
CA LYS A 53 17.54 -1.22 -18.44
C LYS A 53 16.31 -1.07 -17.55
N GLN A 54 15.39 -0.17 -17.90
CA GLN A 54 14.16 0.06 -17.14
C GLN A 54 13.22 -1.15 -17.16
N THR A 55 13.06 -1.80 -18.31
CA THR A 55 12.23 -3.00 -18.46
C THR A 55 12.80 -4.19 -17.68
N GLU A 56 14.13 -4.36 -17.68
CA GLU A 56 14.79 -5.39 -16.86
C GLU A 56 14.64 -5.11 -15.36
N MET A 57 14.80 -3.86 -14.92
CA MET A 57 14.54 -3.47 -13.52
C MET A 57 13.09 -3.77 -13.12
N LEU A 58 12.12 -3.44 -13.97
CA LEU A 58 10.71 -3.73 -13.69
C LEU A 58 10.44 -5.23 -13.56
N ARG A 59 11.09 -6.04 -14.40
CA ARG A 59 11.01 -7.51 -14.34
C ARG A 59 11.61 -8.05 -13.03
N GLN A 60 12.73 -7.50 -12.58
CA GLN A 60 13.34 -7.84 -11.30
C GLN A 60 12.42 -7.46 -10.12
N HIS A 61 11.80 -6.28 -10.15
CA HIS A 61 10.81 -5.87 -9.16
C HIS A 61 9.61 -6.81 -9.12
N HIS A 62 9.08 -7.20 -10.28
CA HIS A 62 7.97 -8.16 -10.36
C HIS A 62 8.34 -9.51 -9.73
N ASN A 63 9.52 -10.04 -10.07
CA ASN A 63 10.00 -11.30 -9.52
C ASN A 63 10.24 -11.22 -8.00
N ALA A 64 10.75 -10.09 -7.50
CA ALA A 64 10.95 -9.87 -6.08
C ALA A 64 9.61 -9.79 -5.32
N LEU A 65 8.63 -9.06 -5.86
CA LEU A 65 7.29 -8.97 -5.29
C LEU A 65 6.57 -10.33 -5.31
N ALA A 66 6.69 -11.11 -6.37
CA ALA A 66 6.14 -12.47 -6.44
C ALA A 66 6.73 -13.36 -5.33
N LYS A 67 8.06 -13.35 -5.15
CA LYS A 67 8.72 -14.10 -4.07
C LYS A 67 8.29 -13.66 -2.68
N LEU A 68 8.13 -12.35 -2.45
CA LEU A 68 7.64 -11.82 -1.17
C LEU A 68 6.17 -12.20 -0.92
N ALA A 69 5.33 -12.21 -1.96
CA ALA A 69 3.95 -12.65 -1.87
C ALA A 69 3.86 -14.14 -1.46
N ASP A 70 4.67 -15.00 -2.07
CA ASP A 70 4.74 -16.43 -1.72
C ASP A 70 5.25 -16.65 -0.29
N SER A 71 6.29 -15.91 0.12
CA SER A 71 6.82 -15.97 1.48
C SER A 71 5.79 -15.52 2.52
N ASN A 72 5.05 -14.45 2.23
CA ASN A 72 3.99 -13.96 3.10
C ASN A 72 2.82 -14.95 3.16
N ALA A 73 2.43 -15.56 2.04
CA ALA A 73 1.39 -16.60 2.02
C ALA A 73 1.75 -17.74 2.98
N LYS A 74 2.97 -18.29 2.86
CA LYS A 74 3.48 -19.36 3.74
C LYS A 74 3.52 -18.94 5.21
N SER A 75 4.05 -17.75 5.51
CA SER A 75 4.13 -17.25 6.90
C SER A 75 2.73 -17.09 7.52
N THR A 76 1.77 -16.54 6.76
CA THR A 76 0.38 -16.40 7.24
C THR A 76 -0.33 -17.73 7.39
N GLU A 77 -0.01 -18.73 6.56
CA GLU A 77 -0.52 -20.09 6.66
C GLU A 77 -0.02 -20.76 7.95
N SER A 78 1.30 -20.81 8.16
CA SER A 78 1.88 -21.38 9.39
C SER A 78 1.37 -20.68 10.66
N ARG A 79 1.16 -19.35 10.61
CA ARG A 79 0.60 -18.62 11.76
C ARG A 79 -0.83 -19.05 12.06
N ARG A 80 -1.67 -19.17 11.02
CA ARG A 80 -3.08 -19.57 11.19
C ARG A 80 -3.22 -21.04 11.57
N GLU A 81 -2.37 -21.93 11.07
CA GLU A 81 -2.30 -23.33 11.50
C GLU A 81 -1.91 -23.46 12.98
N MET A 82 -0.90 -22.71 13.42
CA MET A 82 -0.52 -22.64 14.83
C MET A 82 -1.64 -22.09 15.71
N GLU A 83 -2.35 -21.06 15.24
CA GLU A 83 -3.53 -20.53 15.94
C GLU A 83 -4.65 -21.57 16.02
N ALA A 84 -4.96 -22.28 14.92
CA ALA A 84 -5.98 -23.32 14.86
C ALA A 84 -5.67 -24.46 15.85
N THR A 85 -4.45 -25.02 15.79
CA THR A 85 -3.98 -26.08 16.71
C THR A 85 -3.99 -25.62 18.17
N ARG A 86 -3.60 -24.37 18.44
CA ARG A 86 -3.68 -23.80 19.79
C ARG A 86 -5.12 -23.71 20.27
N THR A 87 -6.07 -23.30 19.42
CA THR A 87 -7.48 -23.23 19.81
C THR A 87 -8.09 -24.61 20.03
N THR A 88 -7.79 -25.60 19.19
CA THR A 88 -8.30 -26.97 19.36
C THR A 88 -7.78 -27.61 20.63
N HIS A 89 -6.50 -27.43 20.96
CA HIS A 89 -5.93 -27.92 22.22
C HIS A 89 -6.65 -27.33 23.45
N ARG A 90 -7.02 -26.04 23.40
CA ARG A 90 -7.81 -25.40 24.47
C ARG A 90 -9.21 -25.99 24.57
N VAL A 91 -9.86 -26.25 23.43
CA VAL A 91 -11.18 -26.89 23.41
C VAL A 91 -11.11 -28.30 24.00
N ILE A 92 -10.12 -29.12 23.62
CA ILE A 92 -9.90 -30.45 24.20
C ILE A 92 -9.75 -30.35 25.72
N LYS A 93 -8.85 -29.47 26.20
CA LYS A 93 -8.63 -29.26 27.63
C LYS A 93 -9.92 -28.94 28.38
N TYR A 94 -10.67 -27.93 27.92
CA TYR A 94 -11.91 -27.53 28.60
C TYR A 94 -13.00 -28.59 28.50
N THR A 95 -13.12 -29.33 27.40
CA THR A 95 -14.08 -30.42 27.27
C THR A 95 -13.78 -31.56 28.24
N VAL A 96 -12.50 -31.95 28.38
CA VAL A 96 -12.07 -32.98 29.34
C VAL A 96 -12.30 -32.51 30.78
N GLU A 97 -11.90 -31.29 31.12
CA GLU A 97 -12.12 -30.73 32.46
C GLU A 97 -13.62 -30.61 32.79
N MET A 98 -14.44 -30.19 31.82
CA MET A 98 -15.89 -30.04 32.02
C MET A 98 -16.61 -31.38 32.14
N THR A 99 -16.19 -32.40 31.39
CA THR A 99 -16.78 -33.74 31.51
C THR A 99 -16.39 -34.40 32.83
N ARG A 100 -15.12 -34.30 33.26
CA ARG A 100 -14.67 -34.78 34.58
C ARG A 100 -15.43 -34.13 35.72
N THR A 101 -15.51 -32.80 35.75
CA THR A 101 -16.24 -32.08 36.81
C THR A 101 -17.74 -32.39 36.84
N LYS A 102 -18.36 -32.65 35.69
CA LYS A 102 -19.76 -33.11 35.62
C LYS A 102 -19.91 -34.52 36.21
N LEU A 103 -19.02 -35.44 35.86
CA LEU A 103 -19.03 -36.81 36.38
C LEU A 103 -18.81 -36.84 37.89
N ASP A 104 -17.82 -36.09 38.40
CA ASP A 104 -17.57 -35.93 39.83
C ASP A 104 -18.81 -35.39 40.56
N ARG A 105 -19.48 -34.39 39.97
CA ARG A 105 -20.71 -33.83 40.54
C ARG A 105 -21.84 -34.87 40.57
N THR A 106 -22.08 -35.58 39.48
CA THR A 106 -23.13 -36.61 39.42
C THR A 106 -22.85 -37.78 40.37
N TYR A 107 -21.58 -38.13 40.55
CA TYR A 107 -21.16 -39.16 41.51
C TYR A 107 -21.48 -38.74 42.95
N LEU A 108 -21.14 -37.51 43.33
CA LEU A 108 -21.44 -36.97 44.66
C LEU A 108 -22.95 -36.78 44.89
N GLU A 109 -23.70 -36.30 43.88
CA GLU A 109 -25.16 -36.19 43.95
C GLU A 109 -25.84 -37.57 44.08
N ALA A 110 -25.31 -38.61 43.44
CA ALA A 110 -25.78 -39.99 43.60
C ALA A 110 -25.52 -40.52 45.03
N LEU A 111 -24.36 -40.21 45.61
CA LEU A 111 -24.06 -40.56 47.00
C LEU A 111 -24.94 -39.81 48.01
N GLU A 112 -25.31 -38.55 47.72
CA GLU A 112 -26.18 -37.74 48.60
C GLU A 112 -27.67 -38.10 48.47
N SER A 113 -28.11 -38.51 47.28
CA SER A 113 -29.48 -38.94 47.01
C SER A 113 -29.75 -40.40 47.37
N ALA A 114 -28.70 -41.20 47.63
CA ALA A 114 -28.85 -42.52 48.24
C ALA A 114 -29.60 -42.35 49.58
N PRO A 115 -30.75 -43.01 49.76
CA PRO A 115 -31.59 -42.77 50.93
C PRO A 115 -30.77 -43.06 52.19
N ARG A 116 -30.82 -42.17 53.18
CA ARG A 116 -30.43 -42.43 54.58
C ARG A 116 -31.41 -43.43 55.23
N SER A 117 -31.69 -44.51 54.51
CA SER A 117 -32.48 -45.66 54.92
C SER A 117 -31.70 -46.34 56.03
N GLU A 118 -32.32 -46.49 57.19
CA GLU A 118 -31.70 -47.00 58.41
C GLU A 118 -31.16 -48.44 58.28
N HIS A 119 -31.29 -49.14 57.14
CA HIS A 119 -30.98 -50.57 57.04
C HIS A 119 -30.42 -51.11 55.70
N THR A 120 -29.88 -50.29 54.80
CA THR A 120 -29.06 -50.79 53.69
C THR A 120 -27.94 -49.81 53.39
N ASP A 121 -26.80 -49.98 54.04
CA ASP A 121 -25.54 -49.47 53.50
C ASP A 121 -25.43 -50.01 52.07
N ALA A 122 -25.43 -49.13 51.06
CA ALA A 122 -25.09 -49.53 49.70
C ALA A 122 -23.81 -50.35 49.79
N PRO A 123 -23.78 -51.61 49.32
CA PRO A 123 -22.69 -52.50 49.62
C PRO A 123 -21.42 -51.84 49.08
N ALA A 124 -20.39 -51.75 49.91
CA ALA A 124 -19.12 -51.14 49.52
C ALA A 124 -18.54 -51.73 48.21
N SER A 125 -19.00 -52.92 47.81
CA SER A 125 -18.79 -53.54 46.51
C SER A 125 -19.34 -52.73 45.32
N GLU A 126 -20.54 -52.19 45.40
CA GLU A 126 -21.17 -51.41 44.32
C GLU A 126 -20.49 -50.05 44.15
N VAL A 127 -20.15 -49.38 45.27
CA VAL A 127 -19.40 -48.13 45.24
C VAL A 127 -18.01 -48.33 44.61
N LYS A 128 -17.33 -49.43 44.94
CA LYS A 128 -16.05 -49.80 44.33
C LYS A 128 -16.18 -50.09 42.83
N ALA A 129 -17.21 -50.84 42.42
CA ALA A 129 -17.46 -51.11 41.01
C ALA A 129 -17.70 -49.81 40.21
N LEU A 130 -18.52 -48.89 40.74
CA LEU A 130 -18.76 -47.58 40.12
C LEU A 130 -17.50 -46.71 40.08
N GLN A 131 -16.63 -46.81 41.09
CA GLN A 131 -15.35 -46.11 41.10
C GLN A 131 -14.42 -46.64 40.00
N GLU A 132 -14.30 -47.96 39.84
CA GLU A 132 -13.51 -48.57 38.76
C GLU A 132 -14.06 -48.19 37.37
N GLU A 133 -15.38 -48.16 37.20
CA GLU A 133 -16.03 -47.71 35.97
C GLU A 133 -15.74 -46.22 35.67
N LEU A 134 -15.78 -45.33 36.68
CA LEU A 134 -15.43 -43.91 36.52
C LEU A 134 -13.95 -43.72 36.17
N GLU A 135 -13.06 -44.46 36.82
CA GLU A 135 -11.63 -44.42 36.52
C GLU A 135 -11.34 -44.90 35.08
N SER A 136 -12.04 -45.95 34.63
CA SER A 136 -12.01 -46.41 33.23
C SER A 136 -12.52 -45.32 32.28
N LEU A 137 -13.65 -44.67 32.60
CA LEU A 137 -14.20 -43.59 31.79
C LEU A 137 -13.26 -42.37 31.71
N TYR A 138 -12.55 -42.04 32.79
CA TYR A 138 -11.56 -40.96 32.80
C TYR A 138 -10.34 -41.20 31.91
N ALA A 139 -9.98 -42.46 31.69
CA ALA A 139 -8.94 -42.84 30.74
C ALA A 139 -9.41 -42.66 29.28
N GLU A 140 -10.70 -42.90 29.00
CA GLU A 140 -11.27 -42.84 27.64
C GLU A 140 -11.67 -41.42 27.19
N ILE A 141 -12.04 -40.53 28.12
CA ILE A 141 -12.50 -39.17 27.80
C ILE A 141 -11.45 -38.37 27.01
N LEU A 142 -10.16 -38.46 27.36
CA LEU A 142 -9.11 -37.69 26.69
C LEU A 142 -8.94 -38.08 25.21
N PRO A 143 -8.72 -39.35 24.85
CA PRO A 143 -8.59 -39.75 23.45
C PRO A 143 -9.87 -39.50 22.63
N VAL A 144 -11.06 -39.71 23.21
CA VAL A 144 -12.33 -39.42 22.52
C VAL A 144 -12.52 -37.91 22.28
N ALA A 145 -12.19 -37.08 23.26
CA ALA A 145 -12.24 -35.62 23.10
C ALA A 145 -11.23 -35.13 22.04
N GLN A 146 -10.04 -35.73 22.00
CA GLN A 146 -9.05 -35.42 20.97
C GLN A 146 -9.58 -35.75 19.57
N MET A 147 -10.03 -36.98 19.35
CA MET A 147 -10.58 -37.40 18.06
C MET A 147 -11.79 -36.55 17.63
N SER A 148 -12.71 -36.29 18.57
CA SER A 148 -13.90 -35.47 18.32
C SER A 148 -13.52 -34.06 17.88
N VAL A 149 -12.55 -33.42 18.55
CA VAL A 149 -12.12 -32.06 18.20
C VAL A 149 -11.35 -32.03 16.88
N GLU A 150 -10.52 -33.04 16.61
CA GLU A 150 -9.79 -33.17 15.35
C GLU A 150 -10.78 -33.26 14.16
N GLN A 151 -11.78 -34.14 14.26
CA GLN A 151 -12.79 -34.33 13.22
C GLN A 151 -13.72 -33.12 13.05
N GLN A 152 -14.18 -32.51 14.15
CA GLN A 152 -15.19 -31.45 14.10
C GLN A 152 -14.61 -30.06 13.82
N TYR A 153 -13.39 -29.78 14.26
CA TYR A 153 -12.83 -28.42 14.24
C TYR A 153 -11.51 -28.31 13.51
N LEU A 154 -10.57 -29.24 13.74
CA LEU A 154 -9.23 -29.12 13.18
C LEU A 154 -9.25 -29.35 11.66
N GLU A 155 -9.78 -30.48 11.20
CA GLU A 155 -9.80 -30.78 9.76
C GLU A 155 -10.56 -29.75 8.93
N PRO A 156 -11.78 -29.30 9.32
CA PRO A 156 -12.50 -28.30 8.54
C PRO A 156 -11.80 -26.94 8.55
N ALA A 157 -11.14 -26.57 9.65
CA ALA A 157 -10.39 -25.33 9.74
C ALA A 157 -9.19 -25.33 8.77
N LEU A 158 -8.45 -26.44 8.70
CA LEU A 158 -7.32 -26.60 7.78
C LEU A 158 -7.78 -26.63 6.31
N LYS A 159 -8.87 -27.33 6.01
CA LYS A 159 -9.46 -27.35 4.66
C LYS A 159 -9.89 -25.94 4.22
N SER A 160 -10.63 -25.22 5.07
CA SER A 160 -11.05 -23.84 4.76
C SER A 160 -9.86 -22.88 4.66
N LEU A 161 -8.80 -23.08 5.45
CA LEU A 161 -7.58 -22.29 5.38
C LEU A 161 -6.92 -22.44 4.00
N SER A 162 -6.74 -23.68 3.54
CA SER A 162 -6.13 -23.99 2.25
C SER A 162 -6.92 -23.38 1.08
N GLU A 163 -8.25 -23.53 1.10
CA GLU A 163 -9.15 -22.96 0.09
C GLU A 163 -9.08 -21.43 0.05
N LYS A 164 -9.16 -20.78 1.23
CA LYS A 164 -9.07 -19.31 1.33
C LYS A 164 -7.70 -18.80 0.92
N ASN A 165 -6.63 -19.52 1.23
CA ASN A 165 -5.27 -19.16 0.83
C ASN A 165 -5.16 -19.19 -0.70
N GLY A 166 -5.57 -20.29 -1.34
CA GLY A 166 -5.58 -20.41 -2.80
C GLY A 166 -6.41 -19.30 -3.49
N GLN A 167 -7.58 -18.98 -2.94
CA GLN A 167 -8.40 -17.89 -3.46
C GLN A 167 -7.77 -16.50 -3.25
N SER A 168 -7.14 -16.26 -2.10
CA SER A 168 -6.49 -14.97 -1.80
C SER A 168 -5.24 -14.74 -2.65
N VAL A 169 -4.42 -15.76 -2.85
CA VAL A 169 -3.25 -15.72 -3.73
C VAL A 169 -3.70 -15.48 -5.17
N GLY A 170 -4.74 -16.17 -5.63
CA GLY A 170 -5.31 -15.95 -6.97
C GLY A 170 -5.81 -14.52 -7.18
N ARG A 171 -6.51 -13.94 -6.19
CA ARG A 171 -6.99 -12.54 -6.26
C ARG A 171 -5.84 -11.54 -6.26
N SER A 172 -4.84 -11.72 -5.38
CA SER A 172 -3.67 -10.84 -5.31
C SER A 172 -2.84 -10.91 -6.60
N MET A 173 -2.62 -12.10 -7.15
CA MET A 173 -1.87 -12.28 -8.40
C MET A 173 -2.60 -11.65 -9.59
N ALA A 174 -3.94 -11.79 -9.67
CA ALA A 174 -4.74 -11.14 -10.70
C ALA A 174 -4.69 -9.62 -10.60
N ALA A 175 -4.79 -9.06 -9.38
CA ALA A 175 -4.69 -7.62 -9.15
C ALA A 175 -3.30 -7.07 -9.53
N ILE A 176 -2.24 -7.79 -9.17
CA ILE A 176 -0.87 -7.46 -9.56
C ILE A 176 -0.75 -7.48 -11.09
N SER A 177 -1.16 -8.56 -11.75
CA SER A 177 -1.10 -8.70 -13.21
C SER A 177 -1.87 -7.58 -13.93
N TYR A 178 -3.06 -7.25 -13.45
CA TYR A 178 -3.85 -6.13 -13.97
C TYR A 178 -3.13 -4.79 -13.83
N SER A 179 -2.57 -4.50 -12.64
CA SER A 179 -1.83 -3.26 -12.41
C SER A 179 -0.60 -3.13 -13.31
N TYR A 180 0.11 -4.23 -13.56
CA TYR A 180 1.25 -4.29 -14.48
C TYR A 180 0.82 -4.10 -15.93
N GLN A 181 -0.26 -4.76 -16.36
CA GLN A 181 -0.78 -4.62 -17.72
C GLN A 181 -1.28 -3.19 -17.99
N ALA A 182 -1.95 -2.57 -17.02
CA ALA A 182 -2.36 -1.18 -17.08
C ALA A 182 -1.16 -0.23 -17.16
N ALA A 183 -0.13 -0.43 -16.33
CA ALA A 183 1.09 0.37 -16.38
C ALA A 183 1.83 0.21 -17.72
N ALA A 184 1.94 -1.02 -18.25
CA ALA A 184 2.54 -1.27 -19.55
C ALA A 184 1.76 -0.60 -20.70
N ALA A 185 0.43 -0.63 -20.66
CA ALA A 185 -0.41 0.08 -21.64
C ALA A 185 -0.16 1.59 -21.61
N THR A 186 -0.07 2.20 -20.42
CA THR A 186 0.23 3.63 -20.31
C THR A 186 1.61 3.99 -20.84
N LEU A 187 2.63 3.14 -20.63
CA LEU A 187 3.97 3.36 -21.18
C LEU A 187 3.96 3.30 -22.72
N VAL A 188 3.26 2.33 -23.29
CA VAL A 188 3.09 2.21 -24.74
C VAL A 188 2.35 3.43 -25.30
N ASP A 189 1.32 3.92 -24.62
CA ASP A 189 0.58 5.11 -25.05
C ASP A 189 1.43 6.38 -24.94
N THR A 190 2.24 6.53 -23.88
CA THR A 190 3.22 7.63 -23.80
C THR A 190 4.25 7.54 -24.92
N ALA A 191 4.78 6.36 -25.23
CA ALA A 191 5.74 6.19 -26.32
C ALA A 191 5.13 6.52 -27.69
N LYS A 192 3.85 6.16 -27.91
CA LYS A 192 3.11 6.54 -29.12
C LYS A 192 2.86 8.04 -29.21
N MET A 193 2.56 8.70 -28.10
CA MET A 193 2.38 10.16 -28.06
C MET A 193 3.70 10.90 -28.34
N GLU A 194 4.82 10.44 -27.78
CA GLU A 194 6.15 10.98 -28.08
C GLU A 194 6.55 10.79 -29.55
N LEU A 195 6.25 9.62 -30.17
CA LEU A 195 6.46 9.41 -31.61
C LEU A 195 5.52 10.25 -32.49
N ALA A 196 4.35 10.65 -31.97
CA ALA A 196 3.36 11.45 -32.70
C ALA A 196 3.62 12.96 -32.60
N VAL A 197 4.64 13.41 -31.86
CA VAL A 197 5.05 14.81 -31.86
C VAL A 197 5.67 15.14 -33.22
N PRO A 198 5.05 16.00 -34.05
CA PRO A 198 5.69 16.46 -35.27
C PRO A 198 6.94 17.27 -34.90
N ALA A 199 8.07 16.95 -35.54
CA ALA A 199 9.33 17.66 -35.38
C ALA A 199 9.09 19.18 -35.40
N VAL A 200 9.49 19.85 -34.31
CA VAL A 200 9.30 21.29 -34.14
C VAL A 200 10.03 22.03 -35.25
N ALA A 201 9.27 22.59 -36.19
CA ALA A 201 9.75 23.65 -37.06
C ALA A 201 10.02 24.89 -36.21
N VAL A 202 11.28 25.28 -36.11
CA VAL A 202 11.71 26.51 -35.45
C VAL A 202 11.17 27.72 -36.23
N ALA A 203 10.17 28.40 -35.67
CA ALA A 203 9.68 29.68 -36.21
C ALA A 203 10.31 30.87 -35.45
N PRO A 204 10.78 31.93 -36.13
CA PRO A 204 11.46 33.05 -35.49
C PRO A 204 10.50 34.05 -34.83
N LYS A 205 10.94 34.56 -33.67
CA LYS A 205 10.27 35.57 -32.83
C LYS A 205 9.86 36.82 -33.62
N LYS A 206 8.62 37.29 -33.40
CA LYS A 206 8.23 38.71 -33.56
C LYS A 206 7.39 39.20 -32.39
N ALA A 207 7.58 40.48 -32.10
CA ALA A 207 7.32 41.20 -30.86
C ALA A 207 5.84 41.49 -30.53
N HIS A 208 5.61 41.83 -29.24
CA HIS A 208 4.37 42.37 -28.65
C HIS A 208 3.84 43.62 -29.36
N PRO A 209 2.51 43.90 -29.24
CA PRO A 209 2.11 45.07 -28.46
C PRO A 209 0.78 44.96 -27.66
N VAL A 210 0.82 45.57 -26.46
CA VAL A 210 -0.12 46.56 -25.86
C VAL A 210 -1.63 46.26 -25.76
N GLN A 211 -2.11 46.19 -24.50
CA GLN A 211 -3.52 46.32 -24.09
C GLN A 211 -4.03 47.77 -24.21
N PRO A 212 -5.37 47.95 -24.23
CA PRO A 212 -5.93 48.94 -23.29
C PRO A 212 -7.26 48.56 -22.61
N ALA A 213 -7.34 49.03 -21.36
CA ALA A 213 -8.46 49.71 -20.67
C ALA A 213 -9.81 49.00 -20.41
N SER A 214 -10.09 48.80 -19.12
CA SER A 214 -11.42 48.64 -18.46
C SER A 214 -12.29 49.91 -18.60
N PRO A 215 -13.64 49.87 -18.50
CA PRO A 215 -14.39 50.08 -17.22
C PRO A 215 -15.86 49.52 -17.24
N PRO A 216 -16.86 49.91 -16.39
CA PRO A 216 -16.93 50.29 -14.97
C PRO A 216 -17.97 49.48 -14.11
N ARG A 217 -18.06 49.84 -12.83
CA ARG A 217 -18.96 49.39 -11.72
C ARG A 217 -20.47 49.29 -12.03
N ALA A 218 -21.15 48.37 -11.32
CA ALA A 218 -22.48 48.61 -10.74
C ALA A 218 -22.66 47.93 -9.37
N ARG A 219 -23.41 48.59 -8.49
CA ARG A 219 -23.59 48.42 -7.05
C ARG A 219 -25.05 48.04 -6.78
N VAL A 220 -25.36 46.95 -6.06
CA VAL A 220 -26.63 46.81 -5.29
C VAL A 220 -26.44 45.88 -4.08
N THR A 221 -27.16 46.23 -3.02
CA THR A 221 -27.11 45.82 -1.61
C THR A 221 -28.03 44.64 -1.24
N THR A 222 -27.91 44.22 0.03
CA THR A 222 -28.87 43.57 0.95
C THR A 222 -29.01 42.03 1.05
N SER A 223 -28.90 41.59 2.32
CA SER A 223 -29.42 40.41 3.06
C SER A 223 -28.82 39.00 2.92
N THR A 224 -28.30 38.53 4.07
CA THR A 224 -28.03 37.16 4.59
C THR A 224 -29.30 36.26 4.64
N PRO A 225 -29.27 34.93 4.99
CA PRO A 225 -28.15 34.00 5.28
C PRO A 225 -28.22 32.55 4.69
N GLY A 226 -27.05 31.94 4.40
CA GLY A 226 -26.72 30.48 4.41
C GLY A 226 -27.29 29.52 3.34
N PRO A 227 -26.77 28.27 3.15
CA PRO A 227 -25.42 27.71 3.36
C PRO A 227 -24.76 27.31 1.99
N ARG A 228 -23.50 27.69 1.77
CA ARG A 228 -22.81 27.43 0.48
C ARG A 228 -22.12 26.06 0.42
N ARG A 229 -22.67 25.21 -0.44
CA ARG A 229 -21.92 24.32 -1.35
C ARG A 229 -20.61 24.99 -1.80
N ARG A 230 -19.46 24.36 -1.56
CA ARG A 230 -18.22 24.70 -2.27
C ARG A 230 -18.14 23.89 -3.55
N ARG A 231 -18.41 24.58 -4.65
CA ARG A 231 -17.96 24.27 -6.01
C ARG A 231 -16.96 25.37 -6.37
N SER A 232 -15.76 25.00 -6.83
CA SER A 232 -14.88 25.93 -7.56
C SER A 232 -13.96 25.16 -8.50
N SER A 233 -14.34 25.15 -9.78
CA SER A 233 -13.44 25.49 -10.89
C SER A 233 -12.91 26.92 -10.66
N GLY A 234 -11.72 27.36 -11.02
CA GLY A 234 -10.64 26.83 -11.84
C GLY A 234 -9.88 28.06 -12.37
N THR A 235 -8.55 28.05 -12.28
CA THR A 235 -7.65 28.91 -13.07
C THR A 235 -6.41 28.09 -13.35
N PHE A 236 -6.38 27.50 -14.55
CA PHE A 236 -5.26 26.76 -15.10
C PHE A 236 -4.14 27.76 -15.45
N ASN A 237 -3.16 27.91 -14.56
CA ASN A 237 -1.78 28.03 -15.01
C ASN A 237 -1.26 26.61 -15.07
N VAL A 238 -0.87 26.14 -16.25
CA VAL A 238 -0.19 24.85 -16.44
C VAL A 238 1.23 25.04 -15.94
N GLU A 239 1.38 24.97 -14.62
CA GLU A 239 2.66 24.83 -13.95
C GLU A 239 2.95 23.33 -13.84
N PRO A 240 4.13 22.84 -14.23
CA PRO A 240 4.45 21.41 -14.20
C PRO A 240 4.23 20.84 -12.80
N PRO A 241 3.69 19.61 -12.67
CA PRO A 241 3.31 19.03 -11.38
C PRO A 241 4.46 18.95 -10.37
N ILE A 242 5.70 18.97 -10.85
CA ILE A 242 6.91 19.00 -10.02
C ILE A 242 7.11 20.34 -9.31
N GLU A 243 6.77 21.47 -9.94
CA GLU A 243 6.87 22.81 -9.35
C GLU A 243 5.73 23.04 -8.35
N ALA A 244 4.54 22.52 -8.63
CA ALA A 244 3.42 22.51 -7.68
C ALA A 244 3.75 21.67 -6.43
N LEU A 245 4.41 20.51 -6.61
CA LEU A 245 4.90 19.67 -5.52
C LEU A 245 6.03 20.34 -4.74
N LEU A 246 6.98 20.99 -5.42
CA LEU A 246 8.05 21.75 -4.78
C LEU A 246 7.50 22.92 -3.99
N ARG A 247 6.49 23.65 -4.49
CA ARG A 247 5.78 24.71 -3.76
C ARG A 247 5.01 24.20 -2.54
N LEU A 248 4.41 23.01 -2.64
CA LEU A 248 3.74 22.33 -1.53
C LEU A 248 4.73 21.82 -0.47
N LEU A 249 5.94 21.43 -0.89
CA LEU A 249 7.02 20.97 -0.02
C LEU A 249 7.79 22.12 0.62
N THR A 250 7.93 23.26 -0.07
CA THR A 250 8.38 24.53 0.51
C THR A 250 7.21 25.19 1.22
N ILE A 251 6.93 24.71 2.44
CA ILE A 251 6.14 25.43 3.44
C ILE A 251 6.40 26.92 3.30
N ASN A 252 5.35 27.71 3.06
CA ASN A 252 5.36 29.18 2.93
C ASN A 252 6.42 29.82 3.84
N LEU A 253 7.64 29.96 3.32
CA LEU A 253 8.63 30.85 3.89
C LEU A 253 8.11 32.21 3.47
N ALA A 254 7.66 33.01 4.42
CA ALA A 254 7.05 34.29 4.14
C ALA A 254 8.00 35.17 3.33
N THR A 255 7.94 35.10 2.01
CA THR A 255 8.41 36.14 1.09
C THR A 255 7.32 37.21 1.11
N SER A 256 7.18 37.86 2.25
CA SER A 256 6.32 39.04 2.42
C SER A 256 7.01 40.03 3.34
N SER A 257 8.14 40.56 2.89
CA SER A 257 8.44 41.97 3.07
C SER A 257 9.45 42.38 2.02
N ALA A 258 9.07 43.38 1.25
CA ALA A 258 9.92 44.05 0.28
C ALA A 258 11.00 44.82 1.05
N ASP A 259 12.18 44.22 1.24
CA ASP A 259 13.44 44.94 1.44
C ASP A 259 14.61 43.96 1.22
N PRO A 260 15.56 44.24 0.32
CA PRO A 260 16.62 43.30 -0.07
C PRO A 260 17.81 43.21 0.91
N SER A 261 17.73 43.80 2.11
CA SER A 261 18.90 43.92 3.01
C SER A 261 18.92 42.98 4.21
N ASP A 262 17.80 42.33 4.58
CA ASP A 262 17.75 41.39 5.70
C ASP A 262 17.08 40.08 5.26
N GLY A 263 17.82 39.26 4.52
CA GLY A 263 17.41 37.88 4.26
C GLY A 263 17.36 37.09 5.57
N PRO A 264 16.32 36.26 5.83
CA PRO A 264 16.26 35.48 7.05
C PRO A 264 17.48 34.57 7.09
N THR A 265 18.29 34.70 8.15
CA THR A 265 19.49 33.89 8.34
C THR A 265 19.09 32.42 8.25
N LEU A 266 19.86 31.59 7.54
CA LEU A 266 19.59 30.15 7.34
C LEU A 266 19.17 29.43 8.64
N LEU A 267 19.75 29.86 9.77
CA LEU A 267 19.45 29.37 11.10
C LEU A 267 17.98 29.60 11.54
N GLU A 268 17.40 30.74 11.18
CA GLU A 268 15.99 31.06 11.47
C GLU A 268 15.05 30.27 10.57
N THR A 269 15.43 30.05 9.30
CA THR A 269 14.67 29.17 8.40
C THR A 269 14.66 27.72 8.90
N LEU A 270 15.80 27.23 9.43
CA LEU A 270 15.88 25.92 10.06
C LEU A 270 15.03 25.80 11.33
N ARG A 271 14.94 26.85 12.15
CA ARG A 271 14.07 26.88 13.34
C ARG A 271 12.59 26.87 12.99
N VAL A 272 12.20 27.60 11.95
CA VAL A 272 10.81 27.58 11.46
C VAL A 272 10.46 26.20 10.89
N LEU A 273 11.39 25.57 10.17
CA LEU A 273 11.21 24.21 9.65
C LEU A 273 11.18 23.15 10.75
N SER A 274 12.02 23.26 11.78
CA SER A 274 12.02 22.34 12.92
C SER A 274 10.70 22.44 13.69
N ARG A 275 10.23 23.66 13.99
CA ARG A 275 8.93 23.90 14.63
C ARG A 275 7.76 23.40 13.76
N ALA A 276 7.83 23.56 12.44
CA ALA A 276 6.81 23.04 11.53
C ALA A 276 6.85 21.50 11.42
N ARG A 277 8.02 20.87 11.53
CA ARG A 277 8.18 19.41 11.58
C ARG A 277 7.61 18.86 12.89
N GLU A 278 7.95 19.47 14.03
CA GLU A 278 7.40 19.10 15.34
C GLU A 278 5.88 19.27 15.39
N GLY A 279 5.36 20.39 14.89
CA GLY A 279 3.91 20.62 14.83
C GLY A 279 3.16 19.62 13.94
N ARG A 280 3.78 19.13 12.85
CA ARG A 280 3.21 18.06 12.01
C ARG A 280 3.31 16.69 12.68
N ALA A 281 4.41 16.40 13.39
CA ALA A 281 4.57 15.16 14.14
C ALA A 281 3.55 15.07 15.29
N ALA A 282 3.33 16.16 16.02
CA ALA A 282 2.30 16.24 17.07
C ALA A 282 0.90 16.02 16.48
N LYS A 283 0.56 16.67 15.37
CA LYS A 283 -0.73 16.44 14.69
C LYS A 283 -0.89 15.01 14.19
N ALA A 284 0.17 14.38 13.68
CA ALA A 284 0.11 12.98 13.25
C ALA A 284 -0.19 12.07 14.44
N TYR A 285 0.45 12.30 15.58
CA TYR A 285 0.16 11.59 16.83
C TYR A 285 -1.29 11.80 17.28
N ASP A 286 -1.78 13.05 17.27
CA ASP A 286 -3.17 13.36 17.61
C ASP A 286 -4.17 12.68 16.67
N VAL A 287 -3.90 12.62 15.36
CA VAL A 287 -4.76 11.92 14.39
C VAL A 287 -4.77 10.41 14.67
N THR A 288 -3.61 9.80 14.93
CA THR A 288 -3.55 8.37 15.28
C THR A 288 -4.30 8.07 16.57
N ARG A 289 -4.16 8.94 17.58
CA ARG A 289 -4.86 8.82 18.85
C ARG A 289 -6.36 8.98 18.69
N ASN A 290 -6.82 9.98 17.94
CA ASN A 290 -8.24 10.25 17.75
C ASN A 290 -8.90 9.17 16.87
N ALA A 291 -8.17 8.58 15.92
CA ALA A 291 -8.61 7.41 15.16
C ALA A 291 -8.77 6.18 16.06
N GLN A 292 -7.84 5.97 17.00
CA GLN A 292 -7.90 4.90 18.00
C GLN A 292 -9.06 5.12 18.98
N GLU A 293 -9.22 6.32 19.53
CA GLU A 293 -10.33 6.69 20.42
C GLU A 293 -11.69 6.54 19.71
N SER A 294 -11.76 6.89 18.41
CA SER A 294 -12.95 6.64 17.59
C SER A 294 -13.24 5.14 17.46
N PHE A 295 -12.22 4.32 17.22
CA PHE A 295 -12.37 2.87 17.12
C PHE A 295 -12.84 2.25 18.44
N GLU A 296 -12.32 2.72 19.58
CA GLU A 296 -12.72 2.28 20.91
C GLU A 296 -14.14 2.74 21.27
N HIS A 297 -14.53 3.95 20.86
CA HIS A 297 -15.88 4.49 21.08
C HIS A 297 -16.94 3.73 20.27
N PHE A 298 -16.66 3.39 19.01
CA PHE A 298 -17.55 2.55 18.20
C PHE A 298 -17.53 1.06 18.60
N GLY A 299 -16.51 0.61 19.34
CA GLY A 299 -16.37 -0.77 19.80
C GLY A 299 -17.12 -1.11 21.08
N CYS A 300 -17.60 -0.12 21.85
CA CYS A 300 -18.22 -0.35 23.16
C CYS A 300 -19.75 -0.53 23.15
N ASP A 301 -20.46 -0.19 22.06
CA ASP A 301 -21.93 -0.30 21.98
C ASP A 301 -22.44 -1.58 21.29
N ALA A 302 -21.56 -2.54 20.99
CA ALA A 302 -21.95 -3.85 20.46
C ALA A 302 -21.91 -4.92 21.56
N PRO A 303 -23.05 -5.45 22.05
CA PRO A 303 -23.02 -6.62 22.90
C PRO A 303 -22.61 -7.83 22.04
N HIS A 304 -21.58 -8.55 22.50
CA HIS A 304 -20.98 -9.76 21.92
C HIS A 304 -19.89 -9.57 20.85
N ARG A 305 -18.69 -9.18 21.30
CA ARG A 305 -17.44 -9.84 20.90
C ARG A 305 -16.32 -9.47 21.88
N ARG A 306 -15.77 -10.47 22.59
CA ARG A 306 -14.66 -10.29 23.53
C ARG A 306 -13.39 -9.85 22.77
N PRO A 307 -12.68 -8.80 23.19
CA PRO A 307 -11.46 -8.34 22.52
C PRO A 307 -10.25 -9.18 22.95
N THR A 308 -9.45 -9.58 21.97
CA THR A 308 -8.15 -10.24 22.14
C THR A 308 -7.12 -9.25 22.66
N ARG A 309 -6.69 -9.43 23.92
CA ARG A 309 -5.63 -8.67 24.62
C ARG A 309 -4.20 -8.78 24.02
N SER A 310 -4.00 -9.24 22.77
CA SER A 310 -2.65 -9.46 22.23
C SER A 310 -2.10 -8.34 21.33
N ALA A 311 -2.89 -7.32 20.98
CA ALA A 311 -2.40 -6.21 20.15
C ALA A 311 -1.54 -5.20 20.95
N ALA A 312 -1.95 -4.88 22.19
CA ALA A 312 -1.22 -3.93 23.05
C ALA A 312 0.16 -4.45 23.51
N ALA A 313 0.35 -5.77 23.57
CA ALA A 313 1.65 -6.38 23.92
C ALA A 313 2.66 -6.34 22.76
N PHE A 314 2.19 -6.26 21.51
CA PHE A 314 3.07 -6.16 20.34
C PHE A 314 3.55 -4.72 20.10
N GLU A 315 2.69 -3.74 20.36
CA GLU A 315 3.02 -2.33 20.15
C GLU A 315 4.01 -1.80 21.21
N THR A 316 3.87 -2.25 22.46
CA THR A 316 4.84 -1.95 23.53
C THR A 316 6.20 -2.64 23.30
N ALA A 317 6.21 -3.86 22.76
CA ALA A 317 7.45 -4.55 22.40
C ALA A 317 8.15 -3.94 21.17
N PHE A 318 7.40 -3.40 20.22
CA PHE A 318 7.94 -2.74 19.02
C PHE A 318 8.55 -1.37 19.36
N LEU A 319 7.89 -0.59 20.22
CA LEU A 319 8.43 0.70 20.69
C LEU A 319 9.67 0.52 21.58
N LEU A 320 9.71 -0.50 22.44
CA LEU A 320 10.91 -0.83 23.21
C LEU A 320 12.09 -1.26 22.33
N ARG A 321 11.82 -1.92 21.19
CA ARG A 321 12.87 -2.33 20.25
C ARG A 321 13.43 -1.15 19.45
N LEU A 322 12.58 -0.21 19.02
CA LEU A 322 13.05 1.01 18.36
C LEU A 322 13.86 1.92 19.29
N SER A 323 13.49 2.03 20.57
CA SER A 323 14.27 2.80 21.55
C SER A 323 15.60 2.16 21.94
N PHE A 324 15.77 0.85 21.74
CA PHE A 324 17.04 0.15 22.00
C PHE A 324 18.01 0.29 20.82
N GLU A 325 17.50 0.31 19.58
CA GLU A 325 18.31 0.50 18.37
C GLU A 325 18.89 1.92 18.30
N GLU A 326 18.09 2.96 18.60
CA GLU A 326 18.57 4.38 18.61
C GLU A 326 19.66 4.64 19.68
N ARG A 327 19.63 3.94 20.81
CA ARG A 327 20.69 4.03 21.84
C ARG A 327 21.98 3.30 21.43
N SER A 328 21.89 2.27 20.60
CA SER A 328 23.07 1.54 20.12
C SER A 328 23.86 2.35 19.08
N GLU A 329 23.17 3.06 18.18
CA GLU A 329 23.80 3.92 17.17
C GLU A 329 24.40 5.20 17.78
N SER A 330 23.78 5.73 18.84
CA SER A 330 24.30 6.86 19.62
C SER A 330 25.57 6.50 20.40
N SER A 331 25.77 5.23 20.78
CA SER A 331 26.95 4.78 21.52
C SER A 331 28.16 4.50 20.60
N LEU A 332 27.92 4.08 19.36
CA LEU A 332 28.97 3.83 18.36
C LEU A 332 29.59 5.11 17.78
N THR A 333 28.79 6.18 17.66
CA THR A 333 29.28 7.49 17.17
C THR A 333 30.13 8.25 18.20
N LEU A 334 29.92 8.02 19.51
CA LEU A 334 30.74 8.62 20.57
C LEU A 334 32.13 7.95 20.75
N LYS A 335 32.29 6.68 20.35
CA LYS A 335 33.60 5.99 20.41
C LYS A 335 34.49 6.27 19.20
N SER A 336 33.92 6.74 18.08
CA SER A 336 34.68 7.11 16.88
C SER A 336 35.36 8.48 16.96
N ASN A 337 34.98 9.33 17.92
CA ASN A 337 35.52 10.70 18.06
C ASN A 337 36.54 10.84 19.22
N ALA A 338 36.98 9.73 19.81
CA ALA A 338 37.91 9.71 20.93
C ALA A 338 39.21 8.93 20.64
N SER A 339 39.58 8.76 19.37
CA SER A 339 40.86 8.19 18.97
C SER A 339 41.67 9.10 18.08
#